data_AF-A0A2N6FIP9-F1
#
_entry.id   AF-A0A2N6FIP9-F1
#
_cell.length_a   1.000
_cell.length_b   1.000
_cell.length_c   1.000
_cell.angle_alpha   90.00
_cell.angle_beta   90.00
_cell.angle_gamma   90.00
#
_symmetry.space_group_name_H-M   'P 1'
#
loop_
_entity.id
_entity.type
_entity.pdbx_description
1 polymer ?
#
loop_
_entity_poly.entity_id
_entity_poly.type
_entity_poly.pdbx_seq_one_letter_code
_entity_poly.pdbx_strand_id
1 'polypeptide(L)'
;MFGKVGTVSITILMLSAILLPATPVNAEYRFTDGTEMDIQWYEQENKILNNKVCFNYEKDRRKYRQCRRKAKDYFREECDFYEIKIRNTKKKKRHIYQDDKEKFCSAFESYQP
;
A
#
# COMPACT_ATOMS: atom_id res chain seq x y z
N MET A 1 53.40 -18.66 -34.24
CA MET A 1 52.36 -19.71 -34.40
C MET A 1 51.89 -20.12 -33.01
N PHE A 2 50.60 -19.90 -32.72
CA PHE A 2 49.71 -20.52 -31.68
C PHE A 2 50.22 -20.66 -30.23
N GLY A 3 49.52 -20.28 -29.15
CA GLY A 3 48.17 -19.75 -28.96
C GLY A 3 47.99 -19.36 -27.48
N LYS A 4 47.18 -18.33 -27.20
CA LYS A 4 46.80 -17.92 -25.84
C LYS A 4 45.58 -18.74 -25.42
N VAL A 5 45.71 -19.52 -24.35
CA VAL A 5 44.58 -20.22 -23.73
C VAL A 5 43.87 -19.23 -22.81
N GLY A 6 42.62 -18.93 -23.13
CA GLY A 6 41.77 -17.99 -22.41
C GLY A 6 41.25 -18.58 -21.10
N THR A 7 41.42 -17.84 -20.01
CA THR A 7 40.70 -18.05 -18.76
C THR A 7 39.31 -17.44 -18.91
N VAL A 8 38.28 -18.29 -19.07
CA VAL A 8 36.88 -17.86 -19.05
C VAL A 8 36.48 -17.59 -17.61
N SER A 9 36.33 -16.31 -17.28
CA SER A 9 35.83 -15.84 -15.99
C SER A 9 34.30 -16.04 -15.96
N ILE A 10 33.84 -17.04 -15.21
CA ILE A 10 32.40 -17.29 -15.01
C ILE A 10 31.94 -16.41 -13.85
N THR A 11 31.44 -15.22 -14.17
CA THR A 11 30.73 -14.38 -13.18
C THR A 11 29.30 -14.90 -13.03
N ILE A 12 29.05 -15.62 -11.93
CA ILE A 12 27.70 -16.00 -11.49
C ILE A 12 26.99 -14.73 -11.04
N LEU A 13 26.05 -14.23 -11.85
CA LEU A 13 25.11 -13.20 -11.47
C LEU A 13 24.09 -13.81 -10.50
N MET A 14 24.32 -13.66 -9.20
CA MET A 14 23.29 -13.86 -8.19
C MET A 14 22.24 -12.75 -8.35
N LEU A 15 21.14 -13.04 -9.04
CA LEU A 15 19.91 -12.27 -8.94
C LEU A 15 19.36 -12.47 -7.52
N SER A 16 19.75 -11.62 -6.59
CA SER A 16 19.06 -11.46 -5.32
C SER A 16 17.70 -10.82 -5.60
N ALA A 17 16.65 -11.64 -5.55
CA ALA A 17 15.28 -11.14 -5.50
C ALA A 17 15.14 -10.26 -4.26
N ILE A 18 15.07 -8.94 -4.46
CA ILE A 18 14.78 -7.99 -3.39
C ILE A 18 13.30 -8.20 -3.04
N LEU A 19 13.05 -9.06 -2.04
CA LEU A 19 11.77 -9.11 -1.35
C LEU A 19 11.60 -7.77 -0.63
N LEU A 20 10.80 -6.86 -1.20
CA LEU A 20 10.39 -5.65 -0.52
C LEU A 20 9.55 -6.05 0.71
N PRO A 21 9.98 -5.73 1.94
CA PRO A 21 9.17 -5.98 3.11
C PRO A 21 7.94 -5.07 3.07
N ALA A 22 6.75 -5.65 3.19
CA ALA A 22 5.52 -4.89 3.34
C ALA A 22 5.53 -4.20 4.72
N THR A 23 5.70 -2.88 4.74
CA THR A 23 5.64 -2.07 5.97
C THR A 23 4.20 -1.72 6.31
N PRO A 24 3.79 -1.76 7.60
CA PRO A 24 2.47 -1.30 8.00
C PRO A 24 2.37 0.24 7.91
N VAL A 25 1.25 0.73 7.37
CA VAL A 25 0.88 2.16 7.33
C VAL A 25 -0.35 2.34 8.20
N ASN A 26 -0.38 3.40 9.03
CA ASN A 26 -1.43 3.65 10.02
C ASN A 26 -2.18 4.96 9.71
N ALA A 27 -3.50 4.95 9.87
CA ALA A 27 -4.35 6.14 9.90
C ALA A 27 -5.21 6.16 11.18
N GLU A 28 -5.21 7.30 11.87
CA GLU A 28 -5.91 7.55 13.14
C GLU A 28 -7.39 7.93 12.90
N TYR A 29 -8.35 7.17 13.41
CA TYR A 29 -9.79 7.44 13.28
C TYR A 29 -10.53 7.23 14.62
N ARG A 30 -11.42 8.12 15.11
CA ARG A 30 -12.04 7.96 16.45
C ARG A 30 -13.40 7.23 16.48
N PHE A 31 -13.68 6.43 17.53
CA PHE A 31 -14.94 5.74 17.82
C PHE A 31 -15.94 6.60 18.64
N THR A 32 -17.22 6.18 18.67
CA THR A 32 -18.30 6.70 19.52
C THR A 32 -18.18 6.35 21.01
N ASP A 33 -17.18 5.56 21.42
CA ASP A 33 -16.83 5.30 22.83
C ASP A 33 -15.61 6.12 23.30
N GLY A 34 -15.06 6.98 22.43
CA GLY A 34 -13.89 7.81 22.72
C GLY A 34 -12.53 7.16 22.43
N THR A 35 -12.46 5.87 22.09
CA THR A 35 -11.19 5.24 21.69
C THR A 35 -10.85 5.49 20.22
N GLU A 36 -9.57 5.59 19.90
CA GLU A 36 -9.08 5.73 18.53
C GLU A 36 -8.99 4.35 17.87
N MET A 37 -9.73 4.18 16.78
CA MET A 37 -9.59 3.09 15.82
C MET A 37 -8.33 3.32 15.00
N ASP A 38 -7.44 2.34 15.08
CA ASP A 38 -6.19 2.32 14.36
C ASP A 38 -6.35 1.47 13.10
N ILE A 39 -6.57 2.12 11.96
CA ILE A 39 -6.75 1.46 10.68
C ILE A 39 -5.36 1.16 10.13
N GLN A 40 -4.98 -0.12 10.19
CA GLN A 40 -3.71 -0.60 9.64
C GLN A 40 -3.92 -1.53 8.45
N TRP A 41 -3.01 -1.49 7.49
CA TRP A 41 -2.98 -2.41 6.36
C TRP A 41 -1.55 -2.74 5.94
N TYR A 42 -1.43 -3.79 5.13
CA TYR A 42 -0.20 -4.10 4.41
C TYR A 42 -0.33 -3.62 2.96
N GLU A 43 0.81 -3.23 2.40
CA GLU A 43 0.93 -2.83 0.99
C GLU A 43 1.89 -3.77 0.24
N GLN A 44 1.61 -4.02 -1.03
CA GLN A 44 2.51 -4.69 -1.95
C GLN A 44 2.42 -3.99 -3.30
N GLU A 45 3.56 -3.62 -3.89
CA GLU A 45 3.62 -2.95 -5.20
C GLU A 45 2.70 -1.71 -5.27
N ASN A 46 2.72 -0.88 -4.21
CA ASN A 46 1.87 0.31 -4.06
C ASN A 46 0.36 0.02 -4.08
N LYS A 47 -0.06 -1.21 -3.77
CA LYS A 47 -1.47 -1.61 -3.63
C LYS A 47 -1.74 -2.07 -2.22
N ILE A 48 -2.88 -1.65 -1.69
CA ILE A 48 -3.38 -2.11 -0.39
C ILE A 48 -3.83 -3.56 -0.53
N LEU A 49 -3.34 -4.42 0.36
CA LEU A 49 -3.73 -5.82 0.41
C LEU A 49 -5.05 -5.98 1.16
N ASN A 50 -6.15 -6.10 0.41
CA ASN A 50 -7.52 -6.19 0.95
C ASN A 50 -7.71 -7.26 2.05
N ASN A 51 -7.05 -8.42 1.94
CA ASN A 51 -7.12 -9.51 2.92
C ASN A 51 -6.25 -9.28 4.17
N LYS A 52 -5.51 -8.18 4.20
CA LYS A 52 -4.58 -7.78 5.27
C LYS A 52 -4.92 -6.39 5.83
N VAL A 53 -6.11 -5.87 5.56
CA VAL A 53 -6.65 -4.67 6.22
C VAL A 53 -7.14 -5.03 7.62
N CYS A 54 -6.89 -4.14 8.60
CA CYS A 54 -7.22 -4.31 10.01
C CYS A 54 -6.57 -5.55 10.65
N PHE A 55 -5.34 -5.89 10.23
CA PHE A 55 -4.63 -7.08 10.69
C PHE A 55 -4.26 -7.03 12.18
N ASN A 56 -4.25 -5.83 12.77
CA ASN A 56 -4.03 -5.55 14.18
C ASN A 56 -5.20 -5.96 15.09
N TYR A 57 -6.36 -6.34 14.53
CA TYR A 57 -7.51 -6.82 15.29
C TYR A 57 -7.74 -8.33 15.07
N GLU A 58 -8.12 -9.03 16.14
CA GLU A 58 -8.56 -10.43 16.05
C GLU A 58 -9.76 -10.58 15.12
N LYS A 59 -9.64 -11.50 14.15
CA LYS A 59 -10.74 -11.90 13.28
C LYS A 59 -11.91 -12.38 14.13
N ASP A 60 -13.13 -12.10 13.69
CA ASP A 60 -14.41 -12.38 14.38
C ASP A 60 -14.80 -11.47 15.54
N ARG A 61 -13.94 -10.57 15.99
CA ARG A 61 -14.33 -9.55 16.97
C ARG A 61 -15.15 -8.43 16.33
N ARG A 62 -16.07 -7.84 17.10
CA ARG A 62 -16.84 -6.65 16.71
C ARG A 62 -15.91 -5.51 16.23
N LYS A 63 -14.77 -5.33 16.91
CA LYS A 63 -13.76 -4.33 16.55
C LYS A 63 -13.16 -4.55 15.16
N TYR A 64 -12.85 -5.79 14.78
CA TYR A 64 -12.36 -6.11 13.44
C TYR A 64 -13.38 -5.72 12.36
N ARG A 65 -14.66 -6.09 12.53
CA ARG A 65 -15.73 -5.72 11.59
C ARG A 65 -15.91 -4.21 11.48
N GLN A 66 -15.85 -3.50 12.61
CA GLN A 66 -15.98 -2.05 12.63
C GLN A 66 -14.78 -1.36 11.98
N CYS A 67 -13.56 -1.85 12.25
CA CYS A 67 -12.34 -1.41 11.59
C CYS A 67 -12.45 -1.56 10.08
N ARG A 68 -12.86 -2.74 9.59
CA ARG A 68 -12.96 -2.98 8.16
C ARG A 68 -13.96 -2.05 7.48
N ARG A 69 -15.08 -1.73 8.12
CA ARG A 69 -16.05 -0.75 7.58
C ARG A 69 -15.46 0.64 7.50
N LYS A 70 -14.81 1.10 8.57
CA LYS A 70 -14.16 2.42 8.60
C LYS A 70 -12.96 2.53 7.68
N ALA A 71 -12.22 1.44 7.47
CA ALA A 71 -11.15 1.39 6.48
C ALA A 71 -11.67 1.69 5.07
N LYS A 72 -12.87 1.20 4.71
CA LYS A 72 -13.48 1.52 3.42
C LYS A 72 -13.83 3.01 3.30
N ASP A 73 -14.37 3.60 4.35
CA ASP A 73 -14.64 5.04 4.39
C ASP A 73 -13.34 5.82 4.25
N TYR A 74 -12.29 5.44 4.98
CA TYR A 74 -10.96 6.05 4.91
C TYR A 74 -10.35 5.97 3.51
N PHE A 75 -10.40 4.80 2.85
CA PHE A 75 -9.87 4.66 1.48
C PHE A 75 -10.62 5.56 0.47
N ARG A 76 -11.93 5.78 0.67
CA ARG A 76 -12.68 6.75 -0.13
C ARG A 76 -12.20 8.17 0.13
N GLU A 77 -12.09 8.56 1.40
CA GLU A 77 -11.67 9.91 1.80
C GLU A 77 -10.28 10.26 1.23
N GLU A 78 -9.33 9.32 1.31
CA GLU A 78 -7.99 9.50 0.73
C GLU A 78 -8.02 9.54 -0.80
N CYS A 79 -8.81 8.67 -1.45
CA CYS A 79 -9.00 8.73 -2.90
C CYS A 79 -9.46 10.13 -3.32
N ASP A 80 -10.54 10.63 -2.72
CA ASP A 80 -11.09 11.97 -2.99
C ASP A 80 -10.07 13.08 -2.70
N PHE A 81 -9.32 12.96 -1.60
CA PHE A 81 -8.27 13.90 -1.23
C PHE A 81 -7.19 14.00 -2.33
N TYR A 82 -6.67 12.86 -2.80
CA TYR A 82 -5.65 12.85 -3.85
C TYR A 82 -6.20 13.30 -5.21
N GLU A 83 -7.46 13.02 -5.53
CA GLU A 83 -8.12 13.59 -6.72
C GLU A 83 -8.13 15.12 -6.69
N ILE A 84 -8.54 15.70 -5.55
CA ILE A 84 -8.58 17.15 -5.36
C ILE A 84 -7.16 17.73 -5.40
N LYS A 85 -6.18 17.08 -4.76
CA LYS A 85 -4.77 17.49 -4.79
C LYS A 85 -4.22 17.52 -6.22
N ILE A 86 -4.47 16.49 -7.02
CA ILE A 86 -4.04 16.44 -8.42
C ILE A 86 -4.68 17.57 -9.22
N ARG A 87 -5.99 17.79 -9.06
CA ARG A 87 -6.73 18.84 -9.75
C ARG A 87 -6.14 20.23 -9.48
N ASN A 88 -5.84 20.51 -8.21
CA ASN A 88 -5.31 21.80 -7.75
C ASN A 88 -3.80 21.96 -7.95
N THR A 89 -3.08 20.89 -8.33
CA THR A 89 -1.64 20.91 -8.55
C THR A 89 -1.29 21.27 -10.00
N LYS A 90 -0.24 22.09 -10.17
CA LYS A 90 0.32 22.43 -11.50
C LYS A 90 0.61 21.16 -12.29
N LYS A 91 0.24 21.11 -13.58
CA LYS A 91 0.33 19.92 -14.45
C LYS A 91 1.65 19.15 -14.32
N LYS A 92 2.79 19.86 -14.32
CA LYS A 92 4.13 19.26 -14.20
C LYS A 92 4.42 18.52 -12.88
N LYS A 93 3.64 18.76 -11.83
CA LYS A 93 3.79 18.16 -10.49
C LYS A 93 2.70 17.15 -10.15
N ARG A 94 1.70 16.93 -11.03
CA ARG A 94 0.57 16.04 -10.75
C ARG A 94 0.99 14.59 -10.52
N HIS A 95 2.02 14.13 -11.22
CA HIS A 95 2.53 12.77 -11.13
C HIS A 95 2.94 12.37 -9.69
N ILE A 96 3.34 13.35 -8.85
CA ILE A 96 3.75 13.11 -7.46
C ILE A 96 2.63 12.48 -6.63
N TYR A 97 1.37 12.75 -6.97
CA TYR A 97 0.20 12.27 -6.23
C TYR A 97 -0.54 11.13 -6.95
N GLN A 98 -0.06 10.73 -8.13
CA GLN A 98 -0.75 9.76 -8.97
C GLN A 98 -0.76 8.37 -8.33
N ASP A 99 0.37 7.97 -7.75
CA ASP A 99 0.57 6.67 -7.11
C ASP A 99 -0.33 6.51 -5.88
N ASP A 100 -0.44 7.55 -5.04
CA ASP A 100 -1.33 7.54 -3.88
C ASP A 100 -2.80 7.55 -4.30
N LYS A 101 -3.17 8.35 -5.31
CA LYS A 101 -4.52 8.30 -5.89
C LYS A 101 -4.85 6.88 -6.31
N GLU A 102 -4.01 6.25 -7.12
CA GLU A 102 -4.27 4.91 -7.65
C GLU A 102 -4.37 3.88 -6.52
N LYS A 103 -3.47 3.94 -5.53
CA LYS A 103 -3.48 3.08 -4.35
C LYS A 103 -4.82 3.15 -3.60
N PHE A 104 -5.25 4.35 -3.21
CA PHE A 104 -6.46 4.50 -2.38
C PHE A 104 -7.75 4.31 -3.18
N CYS A 105 -7.82 4.80 -4.42
CA CYS A 105 -9.01 4.60 -5.26
C CYS A 105 -9.20 3.12 -5.62
N SER A 106 -8.14 2.41 -6.00
CA SER A 106 -8.24 0.97 -6.29
C SER A 106 -8.61 0.14 -5.06
N ALA A 107 -8.09 0.52 -3.88
CA ALA A 107 -8.50 -0.09 -2.61
C ALA A 107 -9.98 0.18 -2.34
N PHE A 108 -10.46 1.42 -2.44
CA PHE A 108 -11.87 1.76 -2.22
C PHE A 108 -12.82 0.97 -3.15
N GLU A 109 -12.48 0.86 -4.43
CA GLU A 109 -13.29 0.15 -5.44
C GLU A 109 -13.33 -1.37 -5.21
N SER A 110 -12.17 -1.97 -4.92
CA SER A 110 -12.05 -3.43 -4.79
C SER A 110 -12.34 -3.97 -3.39
N TYR A 111 -12.26 -3.13 -2.36
CA TYR A 111 -12.39 -3.56 -0.97
C TYR A 111 -13.86 -3.73 -0.55
N GLN A 112 -14.20 -4.97 -0.22
CA GLN A 112 -15.55 -5.39 0.19
C GLN A 112 -15.46 -5.99 1.62
N PRO A 113 -15.56 -5.13 2.65
CA PRO A 113 -15.44 -5.52 4.05
C PRO A 113 -16.62 -6.28 4.63
#